data_AF-A0A966N177-F1
#
_entry.id   AF-A0A966N177-F1
#
_cell.length_a   1.000
_cell.length_b   1.000
_cell.length_c   1.000
_cell.angle_alpha   90.00
_cell.angle_beta   90.00
_cell.angle_gamma   90.00
#
_symmetry.space_group_name_H-M   'P 1'
#
loop_
_entity.id
_entity.type
_entity.pdbx_description
1 polymer ?
#
loop_
_entity_poly.entity_id
_entity_poly.type
_entity_poly.pdbx_seq_one_letter_code
_entity_poly.pdbx_strand_id
1 'polypeptide(L)'
;MTKYLIFNNDVGAGKSNKPGSPEAVACDIARAVDMDESDMDDYIAYSADMPEATFEVLKKLPIYSIELTNEKIDSWNNDALRIFEQIENLKQNVEDSRESLSDAVQALASDARYSELFNEVDFESQINFDDAFDSMLQRTEYVFSKTIKVMFGIKRVNSAEGVTT
;
A
#
# COMPACT_ATOMS: atom_id res chain seq x y z
N MET A 1 16.54 0.19 20.70
CA MET A 1 15.53 -0.42 19.82
C MET A 1 14.20 -0.20 20.49
N THR A 2 13.21 0.29 19.77
CA THR A 2 11.89 0.63 20.30
C THR A 2 10.84 -0.16 19.53
N LYS A 3 9.91 -0.78 20.26
CA LYS A 3 8.79 -1.49 19.65
C LYS A 3 7.65 -0.51 19.41
N TYR A 4 7.09 -0.53 18.21
CA TYR A 4 5.92 0.26 17.83
C TYR A 4 4.75 -0.68 17.52
N LEU A 5 3.56 -0.27 17.96
CA LEU A 5 2.29 -0.89 17.65
C LEU A 5 1.54 0.03 16.69
N ILE A 6 1.07 -0.52 15.57
CA ILE A 6 0.46 0.23 14.48
C ILE A 6 -1.01 -0.19 14.39
N PHE A 7 -1.90 0.78 14.30
CA PHE A 7 -3.36 0.61 14.29
C PHE A 7 -3.95 1.36 13.11
N ASN A 8 -5.14 0.93 12.65
CA ASN A 8 -5.96 1.78 11.78
C ASN A 8 -6.21 3.10 12.49
N ASN A 9 -6.01 4.21 11.82
CA ASN A 9 -6.32 5.52 12.34
C ASN A 9 -7.83 5.78 12.23
N ASP A 10 -8.34 6.60 13.13
CA ASP A 10 -9.66 7.20 12.95
C ASP A 10 -9.41 8.65 12.50
N VAL A 11 -9.40 8.86 11.19
CA VAL A 11 -9.06 10.16 10.58
C VAL A 11 -10.00 11.27 11.08
N GLY A 12 -11.25 10.92 11.43
CA GLY A 12 -12.22 11.85 12.03
C GLY A 12 -11.89 12.31 13.44
N ALA A 13 -11.00 11.60 14.16
CA ALA A 13 -10.58 11.93 15.51
C ALA A 13 -9.43 12.95 15.57
N GLY A 14 -8.90 13.39 14.42
CA GLY A 14 -7.82 14.39 14.34
C GLY A 14 -6.47 13.91 14.88
N LYS A 15 -6.26 12.59 14.96
CA LYS A 15 -4.98 11.99 15.36
C LYS A 15 -4.09 11.83 14.14
N SER A 16 -2.84 12.25 14.25
CA SER A 16 -1.81 12.01 13.23
C SER A 16 -0.45 11.82 13.88
N ASN A 17 0.41 11.06 13.21
CA ASN A 17 1.81 10.98 13.60
C ASN A 17 2.50 12.30 13.27
N LYS A 18 3.51 12.67 14.07
CA LYS A 18 4.34 13.82 13.73
C LYS A 18 5.21 13.46 12.51
N PRO A 19 5.23 14.28 11.44
CA PRO A 19 6.08 14.01 10.28
C PRO A 19 7.55 13.80 10.67
N GLY A 20 8.18 12.77 10.12
CA GLY A 20 9.57 12.39 10.39
C GLY A 20 9.82 11.76 11.77
N SER A 21 8.78 11.50 12.56
CA SER A 21 8.95 10.75 13.81
C SER A 21 9.12 9.25 13.56
N PRO A 22 9.70 8.49 14.51
CA PRO A 22 9.74 7.03 14.42
C PRO A 22 8.37 6.37 14.24
N GLU A 23 7.32 6.95 14.81
CA GLU A 23 5.93 6.52 14.63
C GLU A 23 5.47 6.70 13.18
N ALA A 24 5.76 7.85 12.56
CA ALA A 24 5.47 8.06 11.15
C ALA A 24 6.20 7.06 10.26
N VAL A 25 7.49 6.80 10.54
CA VAL A 25 8.27 5.79 9.82
C VAL A 25 7.70 4.38 9.99
N ALA A 26 7.23 4.02 11.20
CA ALA A 26 6.56 2.75 11.43
C ALA A 26 5.29 2.59 10.57
N CYS A 27 4.49 3.66 10.45
CA CYS A 27 3.29 3.68 9.60
C CYS A 27 3.63 3.62 8.10
N ASP A 28 4.66 4.34 7.65
CA ASP A 28 5.14 4.27 6.26
C ASP A 28 5.58 2.84 5.88
N ILE A 29 6.29 2.16 6.78
CA ILE A 29 6.70 0.76 6.58
C ILE A 29 5.49 -0.17 6.52
N ALA A 30 4.46 0.04 7.35
CA ALA A 30 3.22 -0.75 7.28
C ALA A 30 2.49 -0.53 5.95
N ARG A 31 2.38 0.72 5.49
CA ARG A 31 1.79 1.04 4.18
C ARG A 31 2.53 0.37 3.03
N ALA A 32 3.86 0.42 3.05
CA ALA A 32 4.71 -0.28 2.09
C ALA A 32 4.64 -1.82 2.16
N VAL A 33 4.07 -2.36 3.24
CA VAL A 33 3.84 -3.78 3.41
C VAL A 33 2.48 -4.19 2.85
N ASP A 34 1.47 -3.33 3.00
CA ASP A 34 0.13 -3.55 2.49
C ASP A 34 0.04 -3.30 0.98
N MET A 35 0.77 -2.32 0.46
CA MET A 35 0.87 -1.93 -0.97
C MET A 35 -0.44 -1.60 -1.69
N ASP A 36 -1.61 -1.98 -1.19
CA ASP A 36 -2.90 -1.87 -1.89
C ASP A 36 -4.00 -1.12 -1.11
N GLU A 37 -3.90 -1.00 0.22
CA GLU A 37 -5.10 -0.78 1.05
C GLU A 37 -5.10 0.48 1.93
N SER A 38 -4.06 1.33 1.90
CA SER A 38 -3.93 2.37 2.94
C SER A 38 -3.19 3.65 2.52
N ASP A 39 -3.82 4.80 2.73
CA ASP A 39 -3.21 6.13 2.75
C ASP A 39 -2.33 6.33 4.00
N MET A 40 -1.44 7.32 3.97
CA MET A 40 -0.57 7.64 5.13
C MET A 40 -1.38 7.93 6.40
N ASP A 41 -2.55 8.56 6.23
CA ASP A 41 -3.43 8.94 7.32
C ASP A 41 -4.26 7.75 7.87
N ASP A 42 -4.22 6.59 7.20
CA ASP A 42 -4.95 5.40 7.63
C ASP A 42 -4.26 4.67 8.78
N TYR A 43 -3.04 5.05 9.14
CA TYR A 43 -2.31 4.44 10.26
C TYR A 43 -1.87 5.42 11.33
N ILE A 44 -1.94 4.96 12.58
CA ILE A 44 -1.36 5.61 13.75
C ILE A 44 -0.46 4.62 14.48
N ALA A 45 0.71 5.08 14.91
CA ALA A 45 1.64 4.25 15.66
C ALA A 45 1.90 4.83 17.05
N TYR A 46 2.08 3.93 18.01
CA TYR A 46 2.48 4.27 19.36
C TYR A 46 3.67 3.41 19.75
N SER A 47 4.67 4.01 20.42
CA SER A 47 5.69 3.24 21.13
C SER A 47 5.01 2.35 22.17
N ALA A 48 5.33 1.06 22.19
CA ALA A 48 4.70 0.07 23.06
C ALA A 48 4.87 0.39 24.56
N ASP A 49 5.87 1.19 24.91
CA ASP A 49 6.19 1.59 26.28
C ASP A 49 5.39 2.83 26.74
N MET A 50 4.62 3.45 25.84
CA MET A 50 3.86 4.66 26.14
C MET A 50 2.44 4.33 26.63
N PRO A 51 1.89 5.08 27.61
CA PRO A 51 0.53 4.87 28.11
C PRO A 51 -0.53 4.84 26.99
N GLU A 52 -0.36 5.66 25.97
CA GLU A 52 -1.22 5.76 24.79
C GLU A 52 -1.35 4.42 24.07
N ALA A 53 -0.25 3.66 23.94
CA ALA A 53 -0.29 2.33 23.34
C ALA A 53 -1.15 1.36 24.17
N THR A 54 -1.02 1.40 25.50
CA THR A 54 -1.84 0.57 26.40
C THR A 54 -3.32 0.91 26.27
N PHE A 55 -3.66 2.21 26.27
CA PHE A 55 -5.05 2.65 26.10
C PHE A 55 -5.63 2.28 24.74
N GLU A 56 -4.84 2.34 23.67
CA GLU A 56 -5.34 2.01 22.34
C GLU A 56 -5.52 0.49 22.16
N VAL A 57 -4.62 -0.33 22.71
CA VAL A 57 -4.76 -1.81 22.75
C VAL A 57 -6.05 -2.24 23.45
N LEU A 58 -6.49 -1.52 24.49
CA LEU A 58 -7.76 -1.80 25.19
C LEU A 58 -8.99 -1.55 24.31
N LYS A 59 -8.89 -0.71 23.28
CA LYS A 59 -10.00 -0.40 22.37
C LYS A 59 -10.01 -1.34 21.16
N LYS A 60 -8.83 -1.61 20.59
CA LYS A 60 -8.66 -2.41 19.38
C LYS A 60 -7.28 -3.04 19.35
N LEU A 61 -7.17 -4.18 18.67
CA LEU A 61 -5.87 -4.81 18.45
C LEU A 61 -5.04 -4.01 17.45
N PRO A 62 -3.70 -3.94 17.64
CA PRO A 62 -2.82 -3.44 16.59
C PRO A 62 -2.88 -4.37 15.38
N ILE A 63 -2.66 -3.80 14.20
CA ILE A 63 -2.57 -4.53 12.93
C ILE A 63 -1.16 -5.05 12.74
N TYR A 64 -0.18 -4.21 13.08
CA TYR A 64 1.22 -4.52 12.96
C TYR A 64 1.98 -4.22 14.26
N SER A 65 3.08 -4.94 14.43
CA SER A 65 4.13 -4.60 15.37
C SER A 65 5.47 -4.60 14.66
N ILE A 66 6.32 -3.64 15.02
CA ILE A 66 7.64 -3.46 14.41
C ILE A 66 8.64 -3.00 15.48
N GLU A 67 9.88 -3.44 15.34
CA GLU A 67 10.98 -2.99 16.20
C GLU A 67 11.97 -2.15 15.38
N LEU A 68 12.07 -0.88 15.74
CA LEU A 68 12.89 0.10 15.05
C LEU A 68 14.11 0.49 15.89
N THR A 69 15.26 0.54 15.23
CA THR A 69 16.49 1.19 15.68
C THR A 69 16.68 2.46 14.86
N ASN A 70 17.55 3.37 15.32
CA ASN A 70 17.92 4.54 14.50
C ASN A 70 18.48 4.11 13.14
N GLU A 71 19.29 3.04 13.10
CA GLU A 71 19.82 2.48 11.85
C GLU A 71 18.71 2.01 10.89
N LYS A 72 17.65 1.35 11.38
CA LYS A 72 16.50 0.98 10.54
C LYS A 72 15.74 2.22 10.05
N ILE A 73 15.54 3.21 10.91
CA ILE A 73 14.91 4.48 10.53
C ILE A 73 15.72 5.18 9.45
N ASP A 74 17.05 5.24 9.60
CA ASP A 74 17.95 5.81 8.60
C ASP A 74 17.94 5.01 7.29
N SER A 75 17.90 3.67 7.36
CA SER A 75 17.80 2.81 6.18
C SER A 75 16.48 3.02 5.44
N TRP A 76 15.38 3.25 6.16
CA TRP A 76 14.11 3.59 5.54
C TRP A 76 14.20 4.93 4.81
N ASN A 77 14.57 5.98 5.53
CA ASN A 77 14.54 7.35 5.02
C ASN A 77 15.54 7.59 3.88
N ASN A 78 16.71 6.95 3.92
CA ASN A 78 17.79 7.21 2.97
C ASN A 78 17.83 6.23 1.78
N ASP A 79 17.06 5.14 1.82
CA ASP A 79 17.11 4.10 0.79
C ASP A 79 15.71 3.62 0.40
N ALA A 80 15.03 2.88 1.30
CA ALA A 80 13.78 2.19 0.96
C ALA A 80 12.63 3.13 0.57
N LEU A 81 12.52 4.30 1.23
CA LEU A 81 11.45 5.27 0.97
C LEU A 81 11.46 5.76 -0.48
N ARG A 82 12.64 6.05 -1.04
CA ARG A 82 12.76 6.50 -2.43
C ARG A 82 12.31 5.44 -3.42
N ILE A 83 12.64 4.16 -3.15
CA ILE A 83 12.19 3.05 -4.00
C ILE A 83 10.68 2.91 -3.92
N PHE A 84 10.12 2.99 -2.72
CA PHE A 84 8.67 2.95 -2.51
C PHE A 84 7.96 4.08 -3.28
N GLU A 85 8.45 5.32 -3.22
CA GLU A 85 7.91 6.44 -4.00
C GLU A 85 7.95 6.19 -5.52
N GLN A 86 8.99 5.51 -6.03
CA GLN A 86 9.04 5.14 -7.46
C GLN A 86 8.03 4.05 -7.82
N ILE A 87 7.72 3.14 -6.90
CA ILE A 87 6.66 2.14 -7.11
C ILE A 87 5.30 2.83 -7.14
N GLU A 88 5.02 3.74 -6.22
CA GLU A 88 3.77 4.52 -6.21
C GLU A 88 3.62 5.35 -7.50
N ASN A 89 4.70 5.99 -7.96
CA ASN A 89 4.70 6.68 -9.25
C ASN A 89 4.43 5.72 -10.42
N LEU A 90 5.01 4.51 -10.42
CA LEU A 90 4.72 3.51 -11.44
C LEU A 90 3.24 3.11 -11.43
N LYS A 91 2.64 2.90 -10.25
CA LYS A 91 1.21 2.60 -10.10
C LYS A 91 0.34 3.68 -10.74
N GLN A 92 0.61 4.95 -10.43
CA GLN A 92 -0.12 6.07 -11.04
C GLN A 92 0.02 6.08 -12.57
N ASN A 93 1.24 5.94 -13.10
CA ASN A 93 1.45 5.93 -14.55
C ASN A 93 0.74 4.75 -15.24
N VAL A 94 0.62 3.62 -14.56
CA VAL A 94 -0.13 2.46 -15.06
C VAL A 94 -1.62 2.76 -15.10
N GLU A 95 -2.19 3.36 -14.06
CA GLU A 95 -3.59 3.79 -14.04
C GLU A 95 -3.90 4.81 -15.14
N ASP A 96 -3.06 5.84 -15.29
CA ASP A 96 -3.20 6.86 -16.34
C ASP A 96 -3.13 6.23 -17.75
N SER A 97 -2.27 5.21 -17.91
CA SER A 97 -2.14 4.46 -19.16
C SER A 97 -3.36 3.57 -19.44
N ARG A 98 -3.93 2.94 -18.40
CA ARG A 98 -5.17 2.15 -18.51
C ARG A 98 -6.32 3.03 -18.97
N GLU A 99 -6.49 4.21 -18.37
CA GLU A 99 -7.53 5.18 -18.76
C GLU A 99 -7.34 5.59 -20.23
N SER A 100 -6.12 6.01 -20.59
CA SER A 100 -5.80 6.44 -21.96
C SER A 100 -6.05 5.36 -23.02
N LEU A 101 -5.72 4.10 -22.72
CA LEU A 101 -5.96 2.98 -23.63
C LEU A 101 -7.44 2.62 -23.72
N SER A 102 -8.15 2.64 -22.60
CA SER A 102 -9.61 2.43 -22.57
C SER A 102 -10.32 3.46 -23.44
N ASP A 103 -9.97 4.73 -23.31
CA ASP A 103 -10.53 5.82 -24.14
C ASP A 103 -10.25 5.61 -25.63
N ALA A 104 -9.03 5.20 -25.98
CA ALA A 104 -8.66 4.92 -27.37
C ALA A 104 -9.45 3.72 -27.95
N VAL A 105 -9.66 2.66 -27.16
CA VAL A 105 -10.47 1.50 -27.57
C VAL A 105 -11.93 1.90 -27.75
N GLN A 106 -12.49 2.70 -26.85
CA GLN A 106 -13.86 3.21 -26.97
C GLN A 106 -14.04 4.10 -28.21
N ALA A 107 -13.08 4.98 -28.50
CA ALA A 107 -13.10 5.80 -29.71
C ALA A 107 -13.05 4.94 -30.98
N LEU A 108 -12.16 3.94 -31.03
CA LEU A 108 -12.07 2.98 -32.13
C LEU A 108 -13.40 2.24 -32.35
N ALA A 109 -13.99 1.71 -31.27
CA ALA A 109 -15.24 0.97 -31.34
C ALA A 109 -16.41 1.87 -31.75
N SER A 110 -16.44 3.11 -31.29
CA SER A 110 -17.42 4.11 -31.70
C SER A 110 -17.35 4.37 -33.22
N ASP A 111 -16.16 4.63 -33.76
CA ASP A 111 -15.99 4.88 -35.20
C ASP A 111 -16.31 3.63 -36.05
N ALA A 112 -15.93 2.44 -35.58
CA ALA A 112 -16.23 1.18 -36.24
C ALA A 112 -17.74 0.92 -36.36
N ARG A 113 -18.53 1.25 -35.32
CA ARG A 113 -20.00 1.10 -35.33
C ARG A 113 -20.68 1.89 -36.46
N TYR A 114 -20.09 3.00 -36.91
CA TYR A 114 -20.60 3.80 -38.02
C TYR A 114 -20.00 3.44 -39.38
N SER A 115 -19.07 2.48 -39.44
CA SER A 115 -18.41 2.05 -40.68
C SER A 115 -19.24 1.03 -41.45
N GLU A 116 -19.40 1.23 -42.77
CA GLU A 116 -20.02 0.21 -43.64
C GLU A 116 -19.19 -1.08 -43.75
N LEU A 117 -17.88 -1.00 -43.49
CA LEU A 117 -16.95 -2.14 -43.64
C LEU A 117 -16.69 -2.89 -42.33
N PHE A 118 -16.85 -2.22 -41.18
CA PHE A 118 -16.39 -2.73 -39.88
C PHE A 118 -17.47 -2.69 -38.78
N ASN A 119 -18.72 -2.34 -39.07
CA ASN A 119 -19.79 -2.25 -38.07
C ASN A 119 -20.15 -3.56 -37.36
N GLU A 120 -19.78 -4.72 -37.92
CA GLU A 120 -19.96 -6.03 -37.30
C GLU A 120 -18.75 -6.46 -36.44
N VAL A 121 -17.66 -5.71 -36.45
CA VAL A 121 -16.45 -6.04 -35.67
C VAL A 121 -16.52 -5.44 -34.27
N ASP A 122 -16.54 -6.31 -33.26
CA ASP A 122 -16.51 -5.92 -31.85
C ASP A 122 -15.08 -5.72 -31.35
N PHE A 123 -14.49 -4.54 -31.63
CA PHE A 123 -13.13 -4.23 -31.21
C PHE A 123 -12.94 -4.14 -29.68
N GLU A 124 -13.97 -3.78 -28.91
CA GLU A 124 -13.92 -3.73 -27.44
C GLU A 124 -13.61 -5.11 -26.86
N SER A 125 -14.30 -6.15 -27.34
CA SER A 125 -14.08 -7.52 -26.86
C SER A 125 -12.71 -8.13 -27.22
N GLN A 126 -12.02 -7.59 -28.24
CA GLN A 126 -10.76 -8.14 -28.73
C GLN A 126 -9.53 -7.56 -28.03
N ILE A 127 -9.69 -6.46 -27.29
CA ILE A 127 -8.58 -5.75 -26.66
C ILE A 127 -8.77 -5.82 -25.15
N ASN A 128 -7.97 -6.65 -24.48
CA ASN A 128 -7.86 -6.70 -23.03
C ASN A 128 -6.40 -6.46 -22.63
N PHE A 129 -6.16 -5.42 -21.84
CA PHE A 129 -4.85 -5.06 -21.30
C PHE A 129 -4.81 -5.07 -19.76
N ASP A 130 -5.94 -5.31 -19.09
CA ASP A 130 -6.05 -5.21 -17.63
C ASP A 130 -5.13 -6.23 -16.94
N ASP A 131 -5.19 -7.49 -17.39
CA ASP A 131 -4.35 -8.58 -16.86
C ASP A 131 -2.84 -8.26 -16.98
N ALA A 132 -2.44 -7.57 -18.05
CA ALA A 132 -1.05 -7.25 -18.31
C ALA A 132 -0.54 -6.16 -17.33
N PHE A 133 -1.35 -5.14 -17.10
CA PHE A 133 -1.02 -4.09 -16.13
C PHE A 133 -1.07 -4.62 -14.69
N ASP A 134 -2.09 -5.41 -14.33
CA ASP A 134 -2.24 -6.02 -13.01
C ASP A 134 -1.02 -6.90 -12.67
N SER A 135 -0.64 -7.78 -13.62
CA SER A 135 0.52 -8.67 -13.45
C SER A 135 1.83 -7.90 -13.24
N MET A 136 1.99 -6.75 -13.90
CA MET A 136 3.19 -5.92 -13.79
C MET A 136 3.31 -5.28 -12.39
N LEU A 137 2.21 -4.74 -11.89
CA LEU A 137 2.17 -4.12 -10.55
C LEU A 137 2.30 -5.17 -9.46
N GLN A 138 1.48 -6.22 -9.49
CA GLN A 138 1.45 -7.26 -8.45
C GLN A 138 2.83 -7.87 -8.19
N ARG A 139 3.60 -8.14 -9.26
CA ARG A 139 4.94 -8.73 -9.12
C ARG A 139 5.92 -7.76 -8.45
N THR A 140 5.85 -6.48 -8.82
CA THR A 140 6.72 -5.43 -8.29
C THR A 140 6.42 -5.21 -6.81
N GLU A 141 5.14 -5.09 -6.47
CA GLU A 141 4.65 -4.89 -5.11
C GLU A 141 5.00 -6.07 -4.21
N TYR A 142 4.79 -7.30 -4.70
CA TYR A 142 5.13 -8.51 -3.94
C TYR A 142 6.62 -8.57 -3.58
N VAL A 143 7.51 -8.31 -4.53
CA VAL A 143 8.96 -8.36 -4.30
C VAL A 143 9.38 -7.28 -3.30
N PHE A 144 8.85 -6.07 -3.44
CA PHE A 144 9.16 -4.97 -2.53
C PHE A 144 8.62 -5.23 -1.12
N SER A 145 7.32 -5.50 -0.98
CA SER A 145 6.66 -5.80 0.30
C SER A 145 7.35 -6.95 1.04
N LYS A 146 7.70 -8.03 0.34
CA LYS A 146 8.44 -9.16 0.93
C LYS A 146 9.82 -8.74 1.46
N THR A 147 10.53 -7.89 0.71
CA THR A 147 11.85 -7.39 1.11
C THR A 147 11.74 -6.51 2.35
N ILE A 148 10.79 -5.58 2.37
CA ILE A 148 10.52 -4.71 3.53
C ILE A 148 10.12 -5.54 4.75
N LYS A 149 9.25 -6.54 4.60
CA LYS A 149 8.87 -7.46 5.70
C LYS A 149 10.07 -8.10 6.37
N VAL A 150 11.00 -8.62 5.57
CA VAL A 150 12.20 -9.29 6.09
C VAL A 150 13.18 -8.31 6.71
N MET A 151 13.48 -7.20 6.02
CA MET A 151 14.48 -6.22 6.46
C MET A 151 14.07 -5.52 7.76
N PHE A 152 12.80 -5.13 7.86
CA PHE A 152 12.29 -4.40 9.01
C PHE A 152 11.72 -5.30 10.10
N GLY A 153 11.42 -6.56 9.79
CA GLY A 153 10.87 -7.52 10.74
C GLY A 153 9.49 -7.15 11.25
N ILE A 154 8.72 -6.40 10.46
CA ILE A 154 7.32 -6.06 10.74
C ILE A 154 6.45 -7.31 10.73
N LYS A 155 5.61 -7.45 11.75
CA LYS A 155 4.75 -8.61 11.96
C LYS A 155 3.31 -8.19 12.02
N ARG A 156 2.45 -8.83 11.23
CA ARG A 156 1.01 -8.70 11.38
C ARG A 156 0.60 -9.34 12.71
N VAL A 157 -0.14 -8.62 13.52
CA VAL A 157 -0.64 -9.11 14.80
C VAL A 157 -1.98 -9.79 14.48
N ASN A 158 -1.93 -11.10 14.21
CA ASN A 158 -3.15 -11.88 14.04
C ASN A 158 -3.93 -11.87 15.36
N SER A 159 -5.25 -11.65 15.28
CA SER A 159 -6.19 -11.76 16.41
C SER A 159 -6.36 -13.20 16.94
N ALA A 160 -5.50 -14.15 16.55
CA ALA A 160 -5.56 -15.55 16.97
C ALA A 160 -4.19 -16.25 16.87
N GLU A 161 -3.24 -15.87 17.73
CA GLU A 161 -2.23 -16.82 18.22
C GLU A 161 -2.30 -16.82 19.75
N GLY A 162 -3.27 -17.58 20.27
CA GLY A 162 -3.50 -17.72 21.70
C GLY A 162 -4.81 -18.43 21.98
N VAL A 163 -4.80 -19.76 21.89
CA VAL A 163 -5.46 -20.78 22.74
C VAL A 163 -5.59 -22.05 21.90
N THR A 164 -4.53 -22.85 21.87
CA THR A 164 -4.69 -24.31 21.77
C THR A 164 -4.49 -24.86 23.17
N THR A 165 -5.60 -25.06 23.87
CA THR A 165 -5.72 -26.07 24.94
C THR A 165 -6.23 -27.36 24.34
#